data_AF-A0A4Q3TC11-F1
#
_entry.id   AF-A0A4Q3TC11-F1
#
_cell.length_a   1.000
_cell.length_b   1.000
_cell.length_c   1.000
_cell.angle_alpha   90.00
_cell.angle_beta   90.00
_cell.angle_gamma   90.00
#
_symmetry.space_group_name_H-M   'P 1'
#
loop_
_entity.id
_entity.type
_entity.pdbx_description
1 polymer ?
#
loop_
_entity_poly.entity_id
_entity_poly.type
_entity_poly.pdbx_seq_one_letter_code
_entity_poly.pdbx_strand_id
1 'polypeptide(L)'
;QWVAPAPDDATAEAVTDEIGLKVDDPGRAVDVIAGEGRIIAGLTRRGYADAATQPRRVVVDHGTYTVQPTYKIVSGVLVRLDGVRLSTQGPTNPDWVAGLAPWSKGDRYDPETVAELERRLLETGVYDGVGVALAAPDQTNADGNRPVIVTLTDRPRKILEAGVTLSTAQATVTTGSTTSVTGGSAIEALWTWYNRFGRADTLRWQARAATVDSRLGVDLSLPHWRQPGQTLKLATALVNEDTDAYRRTAATATADIQQRIGRTSYVGYGAGLDVGHYAENRFDPVTQAPIGLDRNLVILTGRANAYLDRSNDPLNPTAGYRFTLNVQPTAVAGEDTVLFLRSEAQGTLYVPVQDDARTVVAGRIRLGSILGGQELTVPSDRLFY
;
A
#
# COMPACT_ATOMS: atom_id res chain seq x y z
N GLN A 1 -23.70 31.16 16.49
CA GLN A 1 -24.08 32.34 15.67
C GLN A 1 -23.31 32.28 14.37
N TRP A 2 -24.03 32.24 13.25
CA TRP A 2 -23.43 32.33 11.91
C TRP A 2 -23.09 33.78 11.60
N VAL A 3 -21.87 34.02 11.15
CA VAL A 3 -21.38 35.32 10.68
C VAL A 3 -21.25 35.21 9.16
N ALA A 4 -21.68 36.24 8.43
CA ALA A 4 -21.69 36.19 6.98
C ALA A 4 -20.28 35.96 6.38
N PRO A 5 -20.16 35.15 5.31
CA PRO A 5 -21.22 34.31 4.73
C PRO A 5 -21.60 33.13 5.64
N ALA A 6 -22.91 32.86 5.70
CA ALA A 6 -23.49 31.73 6.42
C ALA A 6 -23.68 30.54 5.46
N PRO A 7 -23.66 29.30 5.97
CA PRO A 7 -23.89 28.12 5.14
C PRO A 7 -25.39 28.00 4.77
N ASP A 8 -25.70 27.12 3.83
CA ASP A 8 -27.08 26.74 3.54
C ASP A 8 -27.78 26.15 4.79
N ASP A 9 -29.10 26.34 4.89
CA ASP A 9 -29.87 25.99 6.10
C ASP A 9 -29.73 24.51 6.49
N ALA A 10 -29.71 23.60 5.51
CA ALA A 10 -29.55 22.16 5.75
C ALA A 10 -28.17 21.83 6.32
N THR A 11 -27.11 22.46 5.80
CA THR A 11 -25.76 22.31 6.37
C THR A 11 -25.66 22.96 7.75
N ALA A 12 -26.28 24.12 7.96
CA ALA A 12 -26.28 24.82 9.24
C ALA A 12 -26.87 23.96 10.35
N GLU A 13 -28.02 23.33 10.10
CA GLU A 13 -28.71 22.44 11.03
C GLU A 13 -27.87 21.19 11.31
N ALA A 14 -27.44 20.47 10.27
CA ALA A 14 -26.69 19.23 10.41
C ALA A 14 -25.37 19.40 11.18
N VAL A 15 -24.67 20.51 10.97
CA VAL A 15 -23.42 20.78 11.67
C VAL A 15 -23.65 21.25 13.11
N THR A 16 -24.77 21.94 13.38
CA THR A 16 -25.15 22.31 14.74
C THR A 16 -25.47 21.07 15.57
N ASP A 17 -26.11 20.06 14.99
CA ASP A 17 -26.36 18.79 15.65
C ASP A 17 -25.07 18.00 15.95
N GLU A 18 -24.05 18.12 15.08
CA GLU A 18 -22.73 17.52 15.26
C GLU A 18 -21.89 18.18 16.38
N ILE A 19 -22.32 19.32 16.94
CA ILE A 19 -21.61 20.01 18.03
C ILE A 19 -21.47 19.15 19.27
N GLY A 20 -22.35 18.16 19.44
CA GLY A 20 -22.42 17.19 20.54
C GLY A 20 -22.11 17.79 21.90
N LEU A 21 -22.77 18.92 22.20
CA LEU A 21 -22.90 19.54 23.50
C LEU A 21 -24.40 19.62 23.76
N LYS A 22 -24.85 19.09 24.90
CA LYS A 22 -26.25 19.14 25.31
C LYS A 22 -26.42 20.13 26.44
N VAL A 23 -27.64 20.65 26.56
CA VAL A 23 -28.03 21.38 27.76
C VAL A 23 -27.88 20.42 28.95
N ASP A 24 -27.40 20.94 30.07
CA ASP A 24 -27.09 20.23 31.32
C ASP A 24 -25.79 19.37 31.33
N ASP A 25 -25.02 19.35 30.23
CA ASP A 25 -23.68 18.76 30.24
C ASP A 25 -22.73 19.57 31.15
N PRO A 26 -21.77 18.92 31.84
CA PRO A 26 -20.73 19.62 32.59
C PRO A 26 -19.96 20.59 31.68
N GLY A 27 -19.84 21.86 32.10
CA GLY A 27 -19.17 22.93 31.34
C GLY A 27 -17.63 22.81 31.29
N ARG A 28 -17.10 21.69 30.79
CA ARG A 28 -15.65 21.46 30.66
C ARG A 28 -15.09 22.24 29.48
N ALA A 29 -13.97 22.93 29.69
CA ALA A 29 -13.32 23.72 28.64
C ALA A 29 -12.93 22.88 27.40
N VAL A 30 -12.49 21.62 27.61
CA VAL A 30 -12.12 20.70 26.53
C VAL A 30 -13.32 20.43 25.60
N ASP A 31 -14.50 20.22 26.16
CA ASP A 31 -15.70 19.90 25.39
C ASP A 31 -16.20 21.11 24.58
N VAL A 32 -16.12 22.31 25.17
CA VAL A 32 -16.44 23.59 24.51
C VAL A 32 -15.51 23.83 23.31
N ILE A 33 -14.20 23.62 23.48
CA ILE A 33 -13.22 23.77 22.39
C ILE A 33 -13.44 22.68 21.32
N ALA A 34 -13.69 21.44 21.73
CA ALA A 34 -13.97 20.33 20.81
C ALA A 34 -15.28 20.52 20.04
N GLY A 35 -16.29 21.15 20.63
CA GLY A 35 -17.55 21.49 19.96
C GLY A 35 -17.33 22.47 18.80
N GLU A 36 -16.53 23.52 19.01
CA GLU A 36 -16.17 24.45 17.94
C GLU A 36 -15.40 23.75 16.80
N GLY A 37 -14.42 22.90 17.15
CA GLY A 37 -13.67 22.12 16.17
C GLY A 37 -14.55 21.17 15.35
N ARG A 38 -15.57 20.55 15.98
CA ARG A 38 -16.56 19.69 15.30
C ARG A 38 -17.39 20.47 14.29
N ILE A 39 -17.79 21.70 14.61
CA ILE A 39 -18.53 22.55 13.67
C ILE A 39 -17.67 22.85 12.43
N ILE A 40 -16.43 23.30 12.62
CA ILE A 40 -15.53 23.60 11.50
C ILE A 40 -15.29 22.35 10.65
N ALA A 41 -14.97 21.21 11.28
CA ALA A 41 -14.77 19.96 10.56
C ALA A 41 -16.05 19.52 9.80
N GLY A 42 -17.23 19.72 10.39
CA GLY A 42 -18.52 19.42 9.77
C GLY A 42 -18.81 20.29 8.55
N LEU A 43 -18.44 21.58 8.59
CA LEU A 43 -18.51 22.51 7.45
C LEU A 43 -17.51 22.12 6.35
N THR A 44 -16.27 21.83 6.71
CA THR A 44 -15.21 21.46 5.77
C THR A 44 -15.55 20.16 5.02
N ARG A 45 -16.06 19.12 5.71
CA ARG A 45 -16.60 17.89 5.08
C ARG A 45 -17.75 18.15 4.11
N ARG A 46 -18.41 19.29 4.28
CA ARG A 46 -19.53 19.76 3.44
C ARG A 46 -19.05 20.85 2.47
N GLY A 47 -17.79 20.88 2.06
CA GLY A 47 -17.33 21.76 0.98
C GLY A 47 -17.11 23.23 1.35
N TYR A 48 -17.28 23.60 2.62
CA TYR A 48 -16.96 24.93 3.12
C TYR A 48 -15.49 24.96 3.58
N ALA A 49 -14.58 25.00 2.62
CA ALA A 49 -13.15 24.84 2.87
C ALA A 49 -12.52 25.99 3.69
N ASP A 50 -13.06 27.20 3.55
CA ASP A 50 -12.57 28.40 4.24
C ASP A 50 -13.33 28.68 5.55
N ALA A 51 -14.00 27.68 6.12
CA ALA A 51 -14.72 27.82 7.38
C ALA A 51 -13.76 28.23 8.50
N ALA A 52 -14.08 29.32 9.19
CA ALA A 52 -13.22 29.93 10.18
C ALA A 52 -13.99 30.36 11.44
N THR A 53 -13.30 30.30 12.57
CA THR A 53 -13.81 30.71 13.87
C THR A 53 -13.42 32.15 14.17
N GLN A 54 -14.35 32.95 14.67
CA GLN A 54 -14.06 34.23 15.29
C GLN A 54 -13.94 34.07 16.82
N PRO A 55 -13.40 35.05 17.55
CA PRO A 55 -13.30 34.99 19.01
C PRO A 55 -14.65 34.64 19.65
N ARG A 56 -14.72 33.45 20.25
CA ARG A 56 -15.86 32.97 21.02
C ARG A 56 -16.08 33.86 22.25
N ARG A 57 -17.34 33.98 22.67
CA ARG A 57 -17.69 34.61 23.95
C ARG A 57 -18.21 33.52 24.87
N VAL A 58 -17.59 33.38 26.05
CA VAL A 58 -18.06 32.43 27.07
C VAL A 58 -18.56 33.24 28.25
N VAL A 59 -19.82 33.03 28.61
CA VAL A 59 -20.44 33.67 29.78
C VAL A 59 -20.61 32.60 30.85
N VAL A 60 -20.05 32.84 32.04
CA VAL A 60 -20.21 31.98 33.21
C VAL A 60 -21.12 32.71 34.20
N ASP A 61 -22.23 32.07 34.55
CA ASP A 61 -23.14 32.56 35.59
C ASP A 61 -22.88 31.80 36.88
N HIS A 62 -22.27 32.48 37.85
CA HIS A 62 -21.98 31.91 39.17
C HIS A 62 -23.22 31.79 40.07
N GLY A 63 -24.32 32.47 39.77
CA GLY A 63 -25.57 32.37 40.52
C GLY A 63 -26.41 31.15 40.15
N THR A 64 -26.38 30.76 38.86
CA THR A 64 -27.07 29.55 38.37
C THR A 64 -26.13 28.37 38.10
N TYR A 65 -24.82 28.56 38.29
CA TYR A 65 -23.77 27.58 37.98
C TYR A 65 -23.80 27.10 36.51
N THR A 66 -24.17 27.99 35.58
CA THR A 66 -24.25 27.68 34.15
C THR A 66 -23.13 28.31 33.35
N VAL A 67 -22.76 27.67 32.23
CA VAL A 67 -21.80 28.19 31.26
C VAL A 67 -22.48 28.25 29.89
N GLN A 68 -22.44 29.43 29.25
CA GLN A 68 -23.04 29.68 27.95
C GLN A 68 -21.97 30.12 26.94
N PRO A 69 -21.43 29.19 26.12
CA PRO A 69 -20.52 29.53 25.04
C PRO A 69 -21.29 30.00 23.80
N THR A 70 -20.95 31.18 23.29
CA THR A 70 -21.38 31.68 21.97
C THR A 70 -20.25 31.53 20.97
N TYR A 71 -20.41 30.58 20.05
CA TYR A 71 -19.52 30.42 18.89
C TYR A 71 -19.91 31.38 17.78
N LYS A 72 -18.93 32.08 17.22
CA LYS A 72 -19.08 32.95 16.05
C LYS A 72 -18.32 32.34 14.90
N ILE A 73 -19.04 31.88 13.88
CA ILE A 73 -18.47 31.04 12.82
C ILE A 73 -18.79 31.65 11.47
N VAL A 74 -17.75 31.83 10.66
CA VAL A 74 -17.85 32.23 9.25
C VAL A 74 -17.71 30.96 8.44
N SER A 75 -18.73 30.55 7.69
CA SER A 75 -18.64 29.30 6.92
C SER A 75 -17.77 29.46 5.68
N GLY A 76 -17.63 30.67 5.15
CA GLY A 76 -17.09 30.88 3.82
C GLY A 76 -18.12 30.50 2.74
N VAL A 77 -17.68 30.57 1.48
CA VAL A 77 -18.47 30.13 0.33
C VAL A 77 -18.32 28.64 0.10
N LEU A 78 -19.33 28.02 -0.51
CA LEU A 78 -19.22 26.64 -0.94
C LEU A 78 -18.16 26.53 -2.05
N VAL A 79 -17.12 25.74 -1.82
CA VAL A 79 -16.02 25.56 -2.76
C VAL A 79 -16.30 24.40 -3.71
N ARG A 80 -16.06 24.64 -5.00
CA ARG A 80 -15.99 23.62 -6.04
C ARG A 80 -14.56 23.46 -6.52
N LEU A 81 -14.16 22.23 -6.80
CA LEU A 81 -12.81 21.88 -7.22
C LEU A 81 -12.64 22.12 -8.73
N ASP A 82 -11.48 22.64 -9.12
CA ASP A 82 -11.03 22.68 -10.50
C ASP A 82 -10.04 21.51 -10.76
N GLY A 83 -9.02 21.72 -11.60
CA GLY A 83 -7.95 20.75 -11.81
C GLY A 83 -6.85 20.81 -10.76
N VAL A 84 -5.84 19.97 -10.97
CA VAL A 84 -4.60 19.99 -10.19
C VAL A 84 -3.59 20.91 -10.86
N ARG A 85 -2.94 21.75 -10.06
CA ARG A 85 -1.81 22.58 -10.47
C ARG A 85 -0.55 22.11 -9.75
N LEU A 86 0.40 21.55 -10.50
CA LEU A 86 1.70 21.19 -9.94
C LEU A 86 2.55 22.46 -9.74
N SER A 87 2.97 22.72 -8.51
CA SER A 87 3.81 23.88 -8.17
C SER A 87 5.31 23.58 -8.28
N THR A 88 5.72 22.33 -8.12
CA THR A 88 7.15 21.94 -8.15
C THR A 88 7.63 21.73 -9.58
N GLN A 89 8.82 22.25 -9.90
CA GLN A 89 9.56 21.86 -11.11
C GLN A 89 10.33 20.57 -10.84
N GLY A 90 9.99 19.49 -11.54
CA GLY A 90 10.62 18.18 -11.38
C GLY A 90 10.42 17.29 -12.61
N PRO A 91 10.96 16.05 -12.61
CA PRO A 91 10.83 15.12 -13.71
C PRO A 91 9.42 14.52 -13.83
N THR A 92 8.57 14.69 -12.81
CA THR A 92 7.18 14.22 -12.81
C THR A 92 6.36 14.98 -13.85
N ASN A 93 5.63 14.24 -14.68
CA ASN A 93 4.71 14.81 -15.66
C ASN A 93 3.47 15.43 -14.96
N PRO A 94 3.20 16.74 -15.12
CA PRO A 94 2.02 17.39 -14.53
C PRO A 94 0.69 16.76 -14.95
N ASP A 95 0.57 16.31 -16.19
CA ASP A 95 -0.67 15.71 -16.71
C ASP A 95 -0.94 14.34 -16.06
N TRP A 96 0.12 13.59 -15.75
CA TRP A 96 -0.01 12.34 -15.01
C TRP A 96 -0.50 12.61 -13.59
N VAL A 97 0.03 13.63 -12.90
CA VAL A 97 -0.43 14.04 -11.56
C VAL A 97 -1.89 14.49 -11.60
N ALA A 98 -2.27 15.29 -12.60
CA ALA A 98 -3.66 15.72 -12.79
C ALA A 98 -4.61 14.53 -13.04
N GLY A 99 -4.18 13.53 -13.79
CA GLY A 99 -4.92 12.29 -14.03
C GLY A 99 -5.12 11.41 -12.80
N LEU A 100 -4.42 11.68 -11.69
CA LEU A 100 -4.62 10.97 -10.42
C LEU A 100 -5.69 11.60 -9.53
N ALA A 101 -6.22 12.77 -9.87
CA ALA A 101 -7.26 13.42 -9.09
C ALA A 101 -8.50 12.51 -8.96
N PRO A 102 -8.98 12.20 -7.74
CA PRO A 102 -10.21 11.43 -7.53
C PRO A 102 -11.50 12.22 -7.74
N TRP A 103 -11.43 13.45 -8.26
CA TRP A 103 -12.56 14.33 -8.53
C TRP A 103 -12.55 14.82 -9.98
N SER A 104 -13.71 15.29 -10.43
CA SER A 104 -13.91 16.00 -11.69
C SER A 104 -14.04 17.51 -11.47
N LYS A 105 -13.78 18.30 -12.51
CA LYS A 105 -13.98 19.75 -12.46
C LYS A 105 -15.44 20.08 -12.13
N GLY A 106 -15.66 20.89 -11.10
CA GLY A 106 -16.98 21.33 -10.62
C GLY A 106 -17.51 20.52 -9.44
N ASP A 107 -16.85 19.43 -9.05
CA ASP A 107 -17.22 18.65 -7.88
C ASP A 107 -17.11 19.49 -6.60
N ARG A 108 -17.96 19.20 -5.62
CA ARG A 108 -17.92 19.85 -4.30
C ARG A 108 -16.59 19.50 -3.62
N TYR A 109 -15.99 20.48 -2.95
CA TYR A 109 -14.80 20.21 -2.12
C TYR A 109 -15.12 19.14 -1.07
N ASP A 110 -14.27 18.12 -1.02
CA ASP A 110 -14.28 17.10 0.02
C ASP A 110 -12.84 16.88 0.49
N PRO A 111 -12.52 17.12 1.77
CA PRO A 111 -11.17 16.90 2.30
C PRO A 111 -10.68 15.45 2.08
N GLU A 112 -11.56 14.46 2.04
CA GLU A 112 -11.17 13.07 1.80
C GLU A 112 -10.67 12.85 0.37
N THR A 113 -11.26 13.53 -0.62
CA THR A 113 -10.79 13.44 -2.01
C THR A 113 -9.41 14.08 -2.20
N VAL A 114 -9.13 15.18 -1.50
CA VAL A 114 -7.82 15.83 -1.53
C VAL A 114 -6.76 14.95 -0.84
N ALA A 115 -7.10 14.41 0.33
CA ALA A 115 -6.25 13.46 1.05
C ALA A 115 -6.00 12.17 0.25
N GLU A 116 -6.97 11.71 -0.54
CA GLU A 116 -6.80 10.55 -1.41
C GLU A 116 -5.78 10.81 -2.53
N LEU A 117 -5.74 12.01 -3.12
CA LEU A 117 -4.69 12.36 -4.09
C LEU A 117 -3.30 12.36 -3.43
N GLU A 118 -3.19 12.95 -2.24
CA GLU A 118 -1.94 12.95 -1.46
C GLU A 118 -1.47 11.52 -1.19
N ARG A 119 -2.38 10.65 -0.73
CA ARG A 119 -2.10 9.23 -0.47
C ARG A 119 -1.65 8.49 -1.73
N ARG A 120 -2.32 8.70 -2.87
CA ARG A 120 -1.91 8.12 -4.16
C ARG A 120 -0.47 8.50 -4.51
N LEU A 121 -0.11 9.77 -4.36
CA LEU A 121 1.24 10.26 -4.63
C LEU A 121 2.26 9.70 -3.64
N LEU A 122 1.96 9.66 -2.34
CA LEU A 122 2.84 9.12 -1.30
C LEU A 122 3.14 7.63 -1.51
N GLU A 123 2.13 6.84 -1.88
CA GLU A 123 2.27 5.40 -2.09
C GLU A 123 3.19 5.03 -3.27
N THR A 124 3.49 5.97 -4.16
CA THR A 124 4.48 5.75 -5.23
C THR A 124 5.89 5.54 -4.69
N GLY A 125 6.19 6.06 -3.49
CA GLY A 125 7.49 5.95 -2.84
C GLY A 125 8.63 6.75 -3.51
N VAL A 126 8.33 7.58 -4.51
CA VAL A 126 9.34 8.37 -5.25
C VAL A 126 9.54 9.79 -4.72
N TYR A 127 8.70 10.22 -3.78
CA TYR A 127 8.73 11.56 -3.17
C TYR A 127 9.12 11.45 -1.69
N ASP A 128 10.01 12.33 -1.22
CA ASP A 128 10.33 12.49 0.21
C ASP A 128 9.21 13.27 0.93
N GLY A 129 8.46 14.08 0.17
CA GLY A 129 7.33 14.85 0.68
C GLY A 129 6.30 15.11 -0.41
N VAL A 130 5.03 15.09 -0.02
CA VAL A 130 3.89 15.46 -0.86
C VAL A 130 3.04 16.43 -0.06
N GLY A 131 2.77 17.60 -0.64
CA GLY A 131 1.81 18.56 -0.11
C GLY A 131 0.67 18.72 -1.09
N VAL A 132 -0.56 18.53 -0.63
CA VAL A 132 -1.76 18.78 -1.45
C VAL A 132 -2.64 19.77 -0.69
N ALA A 133 -2.83 20.95 -1.26
CA ALA A 133 -3.59 22.01 -0.62
C ALA A 133 -4.52 22.68 -1.64
N LEU A 134 -5.68 23.12 -1.17
CA LEU A 134 -6.53 24.00 -1.96
C LEU A 134 -5.79 25.32 -2.20
N ALA A 135 -5.85 25.86 -3.43
CA ALA A 135 -5.26 27.17 -3.74
C ALA A 135 -5.82 28.28 -2.84
N ALA A 136 -5.31 29.50 -2.86
CA ALA A 136 -5.92 30.60 -2.09
C ALA A 136 -7.26 31.07 -2.72
N PRO A 137 -8.20 31.70 -1.98
CA PRO A 137 -9.53 32.06 -2.50
C PRO A 137 -9.49 33.03 -3.70
N ASP A 138 -8.47 33.87 -3.77
CA ASP A 138 -8.18 34.81 -4.87
C ASP A 138 -7.72 34.11 -6.16
N GLN A 139 -7.36 32.83 -6.09
CA GLN A 139 -6.95 32.01 -7.23
C GLN A 139 -8.10 31.16 -7.80
N THR A 140 -9.34 31.48 -7.43
CA THR A 140 -10.55 30.87 -7.99
C THR A 140 -10.71 31.29 -9.46
N ASN A 141 -10.98 30.32 -10.33
CA ASN A 141 -11.19 30.56 -11.76
C ASN A 141 -12.49 31.35 -12.03
N ALA A 142 -12.63 31.92 -13.23
CA ALA A 142 -13.83 32.61 -13.72
C ALA A 142 -15.11 31.76 -13.61
N ASP A 143 -14.99 30.42 -13.67
CA ASP A 143 -16.10 29.48 -13.50
C ASP A 143 -16.52 29.28 -12.03
N GLY A 144 -15.85 29.91 -11.06
CA GLY A 144 -16.09 29.72 -9.63
C GLY A 144 -15.46 28.45 -9.03
N ASN A 145 -14.60 27.76 -9.78
CA ASN A 145 -13.89 26.56 -9.33
C ASN A 145 -12.47 26.91 -8.85
N ARG A 146 -12.01 26.24 -7.79
CA ARG A 146 -10.73 26.50 -7.15
C ARG A 146 -9.75 25.35 -7.40
N PRO A 147 -8.54 25.62 -7.95
CA PRO A 147 -7.58 24.58 -8.24
C PRO A 147 -6.95 24.03 -6.96
N VAL A 148 -6.50 22.77 -7.02
CA VAL A 148 -5.71 22.13 -5.96
C VAL A 148 -4.24 22.21 -6.34
N ILE A 149 -3.43 22.80 -5.45
CA ILE A 149 -2.00 22.93 -5.62
C ILE A 149 -1.34 21.68 -5.05
N VAL A 150 -0.53 21.03 -5.89
CA VAL A 150 0.31 19.91 -5.48
C VAL A 150 1.77 20.38 -5.46
N THR A 151 2.41 20.17 -4.33
CA THR A 151 3.84 20.41 -4.11
C THR A 151 4.50 19.06 -3.88
N LEU A 152 5.43 18.70 -4.74
CA LEU A 152 6.19 17.45 -4.64
C LEU A 152 7.61 17.78 -4.19
N THR A 153 8.17 16.94 -3.34
CA THR A 153 9.60 16.92 -3.02
C THR A 153 10.16 15.60 -3.50
N ASP A 154 10.85 15.61 -4.64
CA ASP A 154 11.39 14.40 -5.25
C ASP A 154 12.50 13.80 -4.37
N ARG A 155 12.48 12.46 -4.24
CA ARG A 155 13.60 11.73 -3.64
C ARG A 155 14.86 11.85 -4.49
N PRO A 156 16.05 11.61 -3.93
CA PRO A 156 17.26 11.44 -4.72
C PRO A 156 17.02 10.47 -5.88
N ARG A 157 17.15 10.98 -7.11
CA ARG A 157 16.75 10.26 -8.33
C ARG A 157 17.42 8.90 -8.50
N LYS A 158 18.65 8.75 -7.99
CA LYS A 158 19.43 7.52 -8.07
C LYS A 158 19.94 7.20 -6.68
N ILE A 159 19.62 6.01 -6.18
CA ILE A 159 20.12 5.50 -4.91
C ILE A 159 20.90 4.23 -5.20
N LEU A 160 22.13 4.18 -4.70
CA LEU A 160 22.95 2.97 -4.72
C LEU A 160 23.02 2.46 -3.29
N GLU A 161 22.61 1.21 -3.10
CA GLU A 161 22.60 0.53 -1.81
C GLU A 161 23.51 -0.69 -1.93
N ALA A 162 24.29 -0.96 -0.89
CA ALA A 162 25.11 -2.15 -0.79
C ALA A 162 24.93 -2.75 0.60
N GLY A 163 24.77 -4.07 0.65
CA GLY A 163 24.49 -4.81 1.87
C GLY A 163 25.31 -6.07 1.98
N VAL A 164 25.63 -6.46 3.20
CA VAL A 164 26.19 -7.78 3.52
C VAL A 164 25.26 -8.45 4.51
N THR A 165 24.80 -9.65 4.18
CA THR A 165 24.00 -10.48 5.08
C THR A 165 24.83 -11.66 5.54
N LEU A 166 24.82 -11.93 6.85
CA LEU A 166 25.40 -13.14 7.43
C LEU A 166 24.30 -13.86 8.20
N SER A 167 23.92 -15.05 7.73
CA SER A 167 22.96 -15.91 8.40
C SER A 167 23.60 -17.26 8.70
N THR A 168 23.41 -17.73 9.92
CA THR A 168 23.78 -19.10 10.34
C THR A 168 22.68 -20.12 10.03
N ALA A 169 21.45 -19.66 9.80
CA ALA A 169 20.31 -20.51 9.49
C ALA A 169 19.86 -20.33 8.03
N GLN A 170 19.42 -21.42 7.43
CA GLN A 170 18.69 -21.39 6.17
C GLN A 170 17.19 -21.28 6.46
N ALA A 171 16.51 -20.36 5.79
CA ALA A 171 15.08 -20.11 5.92
C ALA A 171 14.48 -19.70 4.59
N THR A 172 13.37 -20.34 4.20
CA THR A 172 12.60 -19.95 3.01
C THR A 172 11.58 -18.88 3.40
N VAL A 173 11.70 -17.70 2.80
CA VAL A 173 10.80 -16.56 3.03
C VAL A 173 9.96 -16.32 1.79
N THR A 174 8.64 -16.39 1.93
CA THR A 174 7.70 -16.02 0.87
C THR A 174 7.10 -14.64 1.19
N THR A 175 7.43 -13.64 0.38
CA THR A 175 6.87 -12.27 0.47
C THR A 175 5.99 -12.00 -0.74
N GLY A 176 4.67 -11.96 -0.51
CA GLY A 176 3.70 -11.85 -1.60
C GLY A 176 3.75 -13.08 -2.50
N SER A 177 4.04 -12.88 -3.78
CA SER A 177 4.17 -13.97 -4.77
C SER A 177 5.61 -14.50 -4.89
N THR A 178 6.60 -13.82 -4.32
CA THR A 178 8.02 -14.15 -4.45
C THR A 178 8.47 -15.02 -3.28
N THR A 179 9.08 -16.17 -3.58
CA THR A 179 9.75 -17.02 -2.59
C THR A 179 11.25 -16.85 -2.75
N SER A 180 11.96 -16.69 -1.63
CA SER A 180 13.41 -16.56 -1.59
C SER A 180 13.96 -17.44 -0.48
N VAL A 181 14.99 -18.23 -0.78
CA VAL A 181 15.73 -19.00 0.22
C VAL A 181 16.84 -18.12 0.77
N THR A 182 16.82 -17.88 2.07
CA THR A 182 17.80 -17.04 2.76
C THR A 182 18.68 -17.93 3.61
N GLY A 183 20.00 -17.89 3.43
CA GLY A 183 20.92 -18.67 4.23
C GLY A 183 22.36 -18.43 3.83
N GLY A 184 23.29 -18.65 4.76
CA GLY A 184 24.71 -18.39 4.54
C GLY A 184 25.04 -16.90 4.45
N SER A 185 26.12 -16.58 3.73
CA SER A 185 26.57 -15.21 3.51
C SER A 185 26.11 -14.70 2.15
N ALA A 186 25.76 -13.42 2.09
CA ALA A 186 25.38 -12.75 0.87
C ALA A 186 25.97 -11.34 0.80
N ILE A 187 26.37 -10.95 -0.40
CA ILE A 187 26.67 -9.55 -0.75
C ILE A 187 25.62 -9.13 -1.77
N GLU A 188 25.02 -7.98 -1.55
CA GLU A 188 24.04 -7.41 -2.47
C GLU A 188 24.36 -5.96 -2.81
N ALA A 189 24.09 -5.60 -4.05
CA ALA A 189 24.14 -4.26 -4.58
C ALA A 189 22.81 -3.98 -5.29
N LEU A 190 22.15 -2.90 -4.89
CA LEU A 190 20.90 -2.43 -5.49
C LEU A 190 21.15 -1.04 -6.05
N TRP A 191 20.81 -0.84 -7.31
CA TRP A 191 20.78 0.49 -7.91
C TRP A 191 19.34 0.82 -8.24
N THR A 192 18.79 1.87 -7.65
CA THR A 192 17.39 2.26 -7.82
C THR A 192 17.32 3.62 -8.49
N TRP A 193 16.58 3.72 -9.59
CA TRP A 193 16.25 4.97 -10.25
C TRP A 193 14.78 5.28 -10.05
N TYR A 194 14.51 6.42 -9.43
CA TYR A 194 13.18 6.94 -9.24
C TYR A 194 12.79 7.87 -10.40
N ASN A 195 11.53 7.76 -10.81
CA ASN A 195 10.82 8.63 -11.74
C ASN A 195 11.57 8.84 -13.07
N ARG A 196 11.96 7.75 -13.73
CA ARG A 196 12.71 7.77 -15.00
C ARG A 196 11.82 8.11 -16.19
N PHE A 197 10.54 7.75 -16.16
CA PHE A 197 9.54 7.98 -17.19
C PHE A 197 8.57 9.13 -16.86
N GLY A 198 8.77 9.83 -15.74
CA GLY A 198 7.93 10.95 -15.32
C GLY A 198 6.56 10.54 -14.76
N ARG A 199 6.39 9.26 -14.41
CA ARG A 199 5.12 8.69 -13.90
C ARG A 199 5.27 8.08 -12.50
N ALA A 200 6.18 8.64 -11.71
CA ALA A 200 6.57 8.12 -10.40
C ALA A 200 6.98 6.64 -10.45
N ASP A 201 7.59 6.23 -11.56
CA ASP A 201 8.08 4.88 -11.77
C ASP A 201 9.32 4.58 -10.93
N THR A 202 9.52 3.31 -10.58
CA THR A 202 10.74 2.85 -9.90
C THR A 202 11.40 1.75 -10.72
N LEU A 203 12.62 2.01 -11.18
CA LEU A 203 13.44 1.04 -11.92
C LEU A 203 14.61 0.62 -11.03
N ARG A 204 14.74 -0.67 -10.75
CA ARG A 204 15.74 -1.20 -9.83
C ARG A 204 16.56 -2.28 -10.51
N TRP A 205 17.88 -2.15 -10.47
CA TRP A 205 18.82 -3.22 -10.81
C TRP A 205 19.29 -3.86 -9.51
N GLN A 206 19.31 -5.18 -9.49
CA GLN A 206 19.74 -5.97 -8.35
C GLN A 206 20.86 -6.92 -8.77
N ALA A 207 21.96 -6.90 -8.03
CA ALA A 207 23.00 -7.92 -8.09
C ALA A 207 23.21 -8.47 -6.69
N ARG A 208 22.96 -9.76 -6.52
CA ARG A 208 23.13 -10.49 -5.26
C ARG A 208 23.98 -11.71 -5.52
N ALA A 209 25.07 -11.83 -4.79
CA ALA A 209 25.90 -13.03 -4.76
C ALA A 209 25.80 -13.62 -3.36
N ALA A 210 25.16 -14.78 -3.25
CA ALA A 210 25.03 -15.49 -1.99
C ALA A 210 25.41 -16.96 -2.15
N THR A 211 25.74 -17.62 -1.04
CA THR A 211 26.06 -19.05 -1.03
C THR A 211 24.90 -19.90 -1.54
N VAL A 212 23.66 -19.50 -1.23
CA VAL A 212 22.44 -20.27 -1.52
C VAL A 212 21.63 -19.70 -2.70
N ASP A 213 21.48 -18.37 -2.79
CA ASP A 213 20.68 -17.69 -3.82
C ASP A 213 21.43 -16.49 -4.42
N SER A 214 21.96 -16.69 -5.62
CA SER A 214 22.59 -15.63 -6.42
C SER A 214 21.63 -15.14 -7.51
N ARG A 215 21.47 -13.82 -7.62
CA ARG A 215 20.50 -13.18 -8.51
C ARG A 215 21.09 -11.95 -9.20
N LEU A 216 20.89 -11.84 -10.50
CA LEU A 216 21.11 -10.62 -11.28
C LEU A 216 19.81 -10.26 -11.99
N GLY A 217 19.18 -9.15 -11.64
CA GLY A 217 17.85 -8.81 -12.14
C GLY A 217 17.56 -7.33 -12.28
N VAL A 218 16.43 -7.05 -12.93
CA VAL A 218 15.88 -5.72 -13.14
C VAL A 218 14.39 -5.76 -12.82
N ASP A 219 13.94 -4.85 -11.95
CA ASP A 219 12.54 -4.66 -11.59
C ASP A 219 12.07 -3.28 -12.08
N LEU A 220 10.90 -3.22 -12.70
CA LEU A 220 10.20 -1.99 -13.05
C LEU A 220 8.82 -1.96 -12.39
N SER A 221 8.59 -0.97 -11.54
CA SER A 221 7.31 -0.69 -10.89
C SER A 221 6.70 0.58 -11.47
N LEU A 222 5.49 0.46 -12.01
CA LEU A 222 4.72 1.54 -12.61
C LEU A 222 3.43 1.74 -11.81
N PRO A 223 3.39 2.72 -10.88
CA PRO A 223 2.21 3.00 -10.09
C PRO A 223 1.12 3.67 -10.93
N HIS A 224 -0.13 3.50 -10.50
CA HIS A 224 -1.33 4.00 -11.18
C HIS A 224 -1.36 3.65 -12.68
N TRP A 225 -0.98 2.41 -13.01
CA TRP A 225 -1.01 1.91 -14.37
C TRP A 225 -2.46 1.72 -14.82
N ARG A 226 -2.92 2.51 -15.81
CA ARG A 226 -4.27 2.54 -16.40
C ARG A 226 -5.41 2.91 -15.45
N GLN A 227 -5.36 2.51 -14.18
CA GLN A 227 -6.35 2.79 -13.15
C GLN A 227 -5.66 3.28 -11.86
N PRO A 228 -6.25 4.23 -11.12
CA PRO A 228 -5.71 4.62 -9.82
C PRO A 228 -5.69 3.45 -8.83
N GLY A 229 -4.59 3.31 -8.07
CA GLY A 229 -4.40 2.22 -7.11
C GLY A 229 -3.90 0.91 -7.74
N GLN A 230 -3.73 0.87 -9.06
CA GLN A 230 -3.16 -0.27 -9.78
C GLN A 230 -1.67 -0.05 -10.02
N THR A 231 -0.82 -0.97 -9.62
CA THR A 231 0.62 -0.95 -9.90
C THR A 231 0.99 -2.11 -10.80
N LEU A 232 1.59 -1.81 -11.95
CA LEU A 232 2.19 -2.83 -12.81
C LEU A 232 3.63 -3.07 -12.34
N LYS A 233 3.97 -4.32 -12.03
CA LYS A 233 5.30 -4.78 -11.67
C LYS A 233 5.79 -5.71 -12.77
N LEU A 234 6.93 -5.37 -13.36
CA LEU A 234 7.63 -6.21 -14.32
C LEU A 234 8.98 -6.55 -13.72
N ALA A 235 9.39 -7.81 -13.73
CA ALA A 235 10.70 -8.19 -13.26
C ALA A 235 11.32 -9.25 -14.16
N THR A 236 12.60 -9.12 -14.44
CA THR A 236 13.40 -10.13 -15.14
C THR A 236 14.67 -10.39 -14.36
N ALA A 237 15.06 -11.65 -14.21
CA ALA A 237 16.27 -11.99 -13.46
C ALA A 237 16.90 -13.29 -13.95
N LEU A 238 18.23 -13.34 -13.91
CA LEU A 238 19.01 -14.56 -13.91
C LEU A 238 19.21 -14.99 -12.46
N VAL A 239 18.84 -16.23 -12.15
CA VAL A 239 18.94 -16.80 -10.81
C VAL A 239 19.81 -18.06 -10.85
N ASN A 240 20.60 -18.24 -9.80
CA ASN A 240 21.36 -19.44 -9.52
C ASN A 240 21.15 -19.79 -8.04
N GLU A 241 20.39 -20.85 -7.80
CA GLU A 241 20.04 -21.36 -6.47
C GLU A 241 20.75 -22.68 -6.25
N ASP A 242 21.45 -22.83 -5.12
CA ASP A 242 22.11 -24.07 -4.71
C ASP A 242 21.62 -24.42 -3.30
N THR A 243 20.74 -25.41 -3.21
CA THR A 243 20.13 -25.89 -1.97
C THR A 243 20.41 -27.38 -1.79
N ASP A 244 20.19 -27.89 -0.58
CA ASP A 244 20.38 -29.32 -0.30
C ASP A 244 19.47 -30.22 -1.16
N ALA A 245 18.28 -29.72 -1.53
CA ALA A 245 17.29 -30.46 -2.30
C ALA A 245 17.47 -30.32 -3.82
N TYR A 246 17.93 -29.16 -4.29
CA TYR A 246 18.08 -28.88 -5.72
C TYR A 246 19.09 -27.78 -6.00
N ARG A 247 19.65 -27.82 -7.20
CA ARG A 247 20.40 -26.73 -7.83
C ARG A 247 19.68 -26.28 -9.08
N ARG A 248 19.49 -24.97 -9.23
CA ARG A 248 18.74 -24.38 -10.34
C ARG A 248 19.48 -23.19 -10.91
N THR A 249 19.66 -23.17 -12.23
CA THR A 249 20.09 -21.98 -12.98
C THR A 249 19.00 -21.62 -13.96
N ALA A 250 18.34 -20.48 -13.78
CA ALA A 250 17.20 -20.09 -14.61
C ALA A 250 17.17 -18.60 -14.96
N ALA A 251 16.62 -18.30 -16.13
CA ALA A 251 16.14 -16.98 -16.49
C ALA A 251 14.64 -16.89 -16.15
N THR A 252 14.27 -15.85 -15.43
CA THR A 252 12.90 -15.61 -14.93
C THR A 252 12.38 -14.30 -15.50
N ALA A 253 11.11 -14.28 -15.87
CA ALA A 253 10.41 -13.09 -16.32
C ALA A 253 9.00 -13.08 -15.73
N THR A 254 8.59 -11.99 -15.11
CA THR A 254 7.29 -11.86 -14.45
C THR A 254 6.62 -10.54 -14.81
N ALA A 255 5.29 -10.59 -14.89
CA ALA A 255 4.44 -9.43 -15.06
C ALA A 255 3.23 -9.57 -14.14
N ASP A 256 3.16 -8.72 -13.13
CA ASP A 256 2.13 -8.73 -12.10
C ASP A 256 1.41 -7.37 -12.06
N ILE A 257 0.08 -7.41 -11.98
CA ILE A 257 -0.76 -6.25 -11.72
C ILE A 257 -1.23 -6.37 -10.28
N GLN A 258 -0.98 -5.33 -9.47
CA GLN A 258 -1.40 -5.26 -8.07
C GLN A 258 -2.39 -4.11 -7.89
N GLN A 259 -3.61 -4.42 -7.48
CA GLN A 259 -4.66 -3.46 -7.15
C GLN A 259 -4.77 -3.27 -5.63
N ARG A 260 -4.63 -2.02 -5.18
CA ARG A 260 -4.86 -1.62 -3.79
C ARG A 260 -6.34 -1.74 -3.42
N ILE A 261 -6.61 -2.32 -2.26
CA ILE A 261 -7.94 -2.40 -1.65
C ILE A 261 -7.85 -1.76 -0.26
N GLY A 262 -8.48 -0.60 -0.08
CA GLY A 262 -8.42 0.14 1.19
C GLY A 262 -7.05 0.76 1.47
N ARG A 263 -6.59 0.68 2.72
CA ARG A 263 -5.35 1.34 3.21
C ARG A 263 -4.12 0.45 3.08
N THR A 264 -4.23 -0.83 3.43
CA THR A 264 -3.10 -1.75 3.60
C THR A 264 -3.25 -3.06 2.81
N SER A 265 -4.44 -3.29 2.23
CA SER A 265 -4.77 -4.55 1.57
C SER A 265 -4.60 -4.43 0.05
N TYR A 266 -4.35 -5.55 -0.62
CA TYR A 266 -4.21 -5.59 -2.08
C TYR A 266 -4.60 -6.94 -2.64
N VAL A 267 -4.99 -6.94 -3.92
CA VAL A 267 -5.15 -8.14 -4.74
C VAL A 267 -4.26 -8.00 -5.94
N GLY A 268 -3.58 -9.07 -6.33
CA GLY A 268 -2.72 -9.10 -7.48
C GLY A 268 -2.96 -10.31 -8.35
N TYR A 269 -2.64 -10.16 -9.63
CA TYR A 269 -2.64 -11.25 -10.59
C TYR A 269 -1.60 -11.00 -11.66
N GLY A 270 -1.07 -12.07 -12.25
CA GLY A 270 0.03 -11.98 -13.18
C GLY A 270 0.41 -13.30 -13.80
N ALA A 271 1.53 -13.28 -14.51
CA ALA A 271 2.14 -14.45 -15.09
C ALA A 271 3.67 -14.39 -14.91
N GLY A 272 4.28 -15.55 -14.78
CA GLY A 272 5.71 -15.75 -14.74
C GLY A 272 6.14 -16.83 -15.71
N LEU A 273 7.31 -16.65 -16.31
CA LEU A 273 7.99 -17.63 -17.15
C LEU A 273 9.39 -17.85 -16.58
N ASP A 274 9.70 -19.10 -16.28
CA ASP A 274 11.03 -19.53 -15.89
C ASP A 274 11.59 -20.51 -16.92
N VAL A 275 12.78 -20.26 -17.42
CA VAL A 275 13.48 -21.15 -18.35
C VAL A 275 14.85 -21.45 -17.79
N GLY A 276 15.15 -22.72 -17.55
CA GLY A 276 16.40 -23.06 -16.90
C GLY A 276 16.68 -24.53 -16.78
N HIS A 277 17.80 -24.79 -16.13
CA HIS A 277 18.32 -26.11 -15.83
C HIS A 277 18.15 -26.39 -14.34
N TYR A 278 17.64 -27.58 -14.03
CA TYR A 278 17.27 -28.04 -12.70
C TYR A 278 17.94 -29.38 -12.44
N ALA A 279 18.89 -29.37 -11.51
CA ALA A 279 19.53 -30.57 -10.99
C ALA A 279 18.95 -30.85 -9.60
N GLU A 280 18.07 -31.83 -9.49
CA GLU A 280 17.32 -32.15 -8.28
C GLU A 280 17.84 -33.45 -7.65
N ASN A 281 18.03 -33.44 -6.33
CA ASN A 281 18.34 -34.64 -5.54
C ASN A 281 17.06 -35.09 -4.84
N ARG A 282 16.45 -36.15 -5.34
CA ARG A 282 15.17 -36.69 -4.85
C ARG A 282 15.33 -38.06 -4.21
N PHE A 283 14.26 -38.51 -3.56
CA PHE A 283 14.12 -39.89 -3.10
C PHE A 283 12.96 -40.56 -3.84
N ASP A 284 13.17 -41.80 -4.24
CA ASP A 284 12.11 -42.64 -4.81
C ASP A 284 10.98 -42.83 -3.78
N PRO A 285 9.71 -42.49 -4.11
CA PRO A 285 8.60 -42.62 -3.17
C PRO A 285 8.30 -44.07 -2.77
N VAL A 286 8.75 -45.06 -3.55
CA VAL A 286 8.55 -46.50 -3.28
C VAL A 286 9.79 -47.11 -2.62
N THR A 287 10.97 -46.87 -3.19
CA THR A 287 12.21 -47.53 -2.73
C THR A 287 13.02 -46.73 -1.73
N GLN A 288 12.67 -45.45 -1.51
CA GLN A 288 13.45 -44.47 -0.73
C GLN A 288 14.91 -44.34 -1.15
N ALA A 289 15.26 -44.81 -2.35
CA ALA A 289 16.60 -44.66 -2.90
C ALA A 289 16.82 -43.23 -3.42
N PRO A 290 18.02 -42.66 -3.28
CA PRO A 290 18.32 -41.36 -3.86
C PRO A 290 18.31 -41.42 -5.39
N ILE A 291 17.61 -40.48 -6.02
CA ILE A 291 17.53 -40.30 -7.47
C ILE A 291 18.01 -38.89 -7.79
N GLY A 292 19.02 -38.78 -8.65
CA GLY A 292 19.39 -37.53 -9.28
C GLY A 292 18.55 -37.30 -10.54
N LEU A 293 17.92 -36.13 -10.64
CA LEU A 293 17.18 -35.71 -11.82
C LEU A 293 17.84 -34.47 -12.38
N ASP A 294 18.29 -34.55 -13.62
CA ASP A 294 18.86 -33.42 -14.34
C ASP A 294 17.92 -33.10 -15.50
N ARG A 295 17.30 -31.92 -15.47
CA ARG A 295 16.23 -31.55 -16.40
C ARG A 295 16.29 -30.11 -16.87
N ASN A 296 16.06 -29.92 -18.16
CA ASN A 296 15.80 -28.60 -18.73
C ASN A 296 14.29 -28.33 -18.77
N LEU A 297 13.85 -27.32 -18.01
CA LEU A 297 12.44 -27.01 -17.82
C LEU A 297 12.08 -25.60 -18.28
N VAL A 298 10.91 -25.51 -18.89
CA VAL A 298 10.20 -24.27 -19.21
C VAL A 298 8.94 -24.26 -18.37
N ILE A 299 8.85 -23.32 -17.43
CA ILE A 299 7.77 -23.24 -16.44
C ILE A 299 6.98 -21.98 -16.67
N LEU A 300 5.72 -22.13 -17.08
CA LEU A 300 4.75 -21.04 -17.17
C LEU A 300 3.86 -21.08 -15.92
N THR A 301 3.85 -20.00 -15.15
CA THR A 301 3.06 -19.89 -13.91
C THR A 301 2.08 -18.73 -14.03
N GLY A 302 0.77 -19.02 -13.95
CA GLY A 302 -0.22 -18.00 -13.60
C GLY A 302 -0.09 -17.65 -12.12
N ARG A 303 -0.30 -16.39 -11.76
CA ARG A 303 -0.11 -15.89 -10.39
C ARG A 303 -1.37 -15.15 -9.99
N ALA A 304 -1.91 -15.47 -8.82
CA ALA A 304 -2.95 -14.70 -8.17
C ALA A 304 -2.64 -14.63 -6.68
N ASN A 305 -2.75 -13.44 -6.10
CA ASN A 305 -2.47 -13.21 -4.70
C ASN A 305 -3.48 -12.24 -4.09
N ALA A 306 -3.82 -12.43 -2.83
CA ALA A 306 -4.63 -11.52 -2.06
C ALA A 306 -4.02 -11.34 -0.67
N TYR A 307 -3.89 -10.11 -0.23
CA TYR A 307 -3.41 -9.73 1.09
C TYR A 307 -4.44 -8.80 1.73
N LEU A 308 -5.02 -9.24 2.84
CA LEU A 308 -5.97 -8.49 3.63
C LEU A 308 -5.36 -8.22 5.01
N ASP A 309 -5.27 -6.95 5.36
CA ASP A 309 -4.74 -6.52 6.65
C ASP A 309 -5.76 -5.64 7.36
N ARG A 310 -6.27 -6.16 8.47
CA ARG A 310 -7.18 -5.47 9.40
C ARG A 310 -6.56 -5.37 10.79
N SER A 311 -5.23 -5.45 10.88
CA SER A 311 -4.51 -5.19 12.12
C SER A 311 -4.50 -3.69 12.43
N ASN A 312 -4.38 -3.37 13.72
CA ASN A 312 -4.38 -1.99 14.20
C ASN A 312 -3.08 -1.24 13.92
N ASP A 313 -1.95 -1.95 13.87
CA ASP A 313 -0.63 -1.38 13.60
C ASP A 313 0.15 -2.28 12.60
N PRO A 314 0.75 -1.69 11.54
CA PRO A 314 1.49 -2.46 10.55
C PRO A 314 2.81 -3.07 11.08
N LEU A 315 3.48 -2.41 12.02
CA LEU A 315 4.78 -2.81 12.57
C LEU A 315 4.65 -3.61 13.86
N ASN A 316 3.74 -3.22 14.75
CA ASN A 316 3.52 -3.87 16.04
C ASN A 316 2.03 -4.15 16.31
N PRO A 317 1.43 -5.11 15.57
CA PRO A 317 0.01 -5.40 15.68
C PRO A 317 -0.35 -5.99 17.05
N THR A 318 -1.30 -5.36 17.75
CA THR A 318 -1.82 -5.84 19.04
C THR A 318 -3.26 -6.34 18.97
N ALA A 319 -4.00 -5.98 17.92
CA ALA A 319 -5.36 -6.42 17.67
C ALA A 319 -5.65 -6.57 16.17
N GLY A 320 -6.57 -7.47 15.84
CA GLY A 320 -7.05 -7.68 14.47
C GLY A 320 -6.39 -8.89 13.81
N TYR A 321 -6.41 -8.92 12.47
CA TYR A 321 -5.96 -10.09 11.73
C TYR A 321 -5.34 -9.74 10.39
N ARG A 322 -4.52 -10.66 9.88
CA ARG A 322 -3.91 -10.64 8.56
C ARG A 322 -4.23 -11.94 7.84
N PHE A 323 -4.55 -11.84 6.55
CA PHE A 323 -4.85 -12.98 5.72
C PHE A 323 -4.14 -12.84 4.38
N THR A 324 -3.42 -13.89 3.99
CA THR A 324 -2.73 -13.99 2.70
C THR A 324 -3.22 -15.23 1.98
N LEU A 325 -3.56 -15.08 0.70
CA LEU A 325 -3.88 -16.19 -0.19
C LEU A 325 -3.02 -16.06 -1.45
N ASN A 326 -2.35 -17.14 -1.83
CA ASN A 326 -1.56 -17.25 -3.05
C ASN A 326 -2.03 -18.46 -3.84
N VAL A 327 -2.28 -18.28 -5.12
CA VAL A 327 -2.73 -19.32 -6.05
C VAL A 327 -1.89 -19.25 -7.31
N GLN A 328 -1.27 -20.37 -7.67
CA GLN A 328 -0.28 -20.49 -8.73
C GLN A 328 -0.57 -21.73 -9.58
N PRO A 329 -1.42 -21.63 -10.62
CA PRO A 329 -1.49 -22.65 -11.65
C PRO A 329 -0.19 -22.64 -12.46
N THR A 330 0.46 -23.78 -12.60
CA THR A 330 1.75 -23.91 -13.25
C THR A 330 1.72 -25.03 -14.27
N ALA A 331 2.18 -24.73 -15.48
CA ALA A 331 2.47 -25.68 -16.53
C ALA A 331 3.99 -25.77 -16.72
N VAL A 332 4.52 -26.99 -16.65
CA VAL A 332 5.92 -27.31 -16.90
C VAL A 332 5.99 -28.02 -18.24
N ALA A 333 6.96 -27.64 -19.05
CA ALA A 333 7.30 -28.22 -20.33
C ALA A 333 8.83 -28.39 -20.45
N GLY A 334 9.30 -29.00 -21.54
CA GLY A 334 10.71 -29.30 -21.78
C GLY A 334 10.94 -30.80 -21.75
N GLU A 335 11.75 -31.26 -20.81
CA GLU A 335 12.00 -32.70 -20.61
C GLU A 335 10.93 -33.38 -19.74
N ASP A 336 10.11 -32.61 -19.04
CA ASP A 336 8.87 -33.06 -18.41
C ASP A 336 7.67 -32.31 -18.97
N THR A 337 6.48 -32.89 -18.78
CA THR A 337 5.22 -32.19 -19.00
C THR A 337 4.28 -32.45 -17.83
N VAL A 338 4.07 -31.43 -17.00
CA VAL A 338 3.16 -31.50 -15.86
C VAL A 338 2.34 -30.23 -15.73
N LEU A 339 1.09 -30.39 -15.34
CA LEU A 339 0.21 -29.30 -14.92
C LEU A 339 -0.13 -29.51 -13.45
N PHE A 340 0.12 -28.49 -12.63
CA PHE A 340 -0.23 -28.52 -11.22
C PHE A 340 -0.72 -27.15 -10.75
N LEU A 341 -1.45 -27.15 -9.64
CA LEU A 341 -1.97 -25.97 -8.97
C LEU A 341 -1.38 -25.92 -7.56
N ARG A 342 -0.50 -24.95 -7.31
CA ARG A 342 -0.05 -24.63 -5.96
C ARG A 342 -0.96 -23.57 -5.35
N SER A 343 -1.49 -23.85 -4.17
CA SER A 343 -2.29 -22.91 -3.39
C SER A 343 -1.76 -22.84 -1.97
N GLU A 344 -1.70 -21.63 -1.43
CA GLU A 344 -1.18 -21.37 -0.09
C GLU A 344 -2.03 -20.30 0.58
N ALA A 345 -2.53 -20.59 1.78
CA ALA A 345 -3.28 -19.66 2.61
C ALA A 345 -2.57 -19.50 3.95
N GLN A 346 -2.49 -18.26 4.43
CA GLN A 346 -1.94 -17.94 5.74
C GLN A 346 -2.86 -16.97 6.46
N GLY A 347 -3.23 -17.32 7.70
CA GLY A 347 -3.95 -16.44 8.61
C GLY A 347 -3.11 -16.16 9.85
N THR A 348 -3.08 -14.89 10.27
CA THR A 348 -2.54 -14.48 11.57
C THR A 348 -3.60 -13.68 12.32
N LEU A 349 -3.82 -14.03 13.60
CA LEU A 349 -4.78 -13.36 14.49
C LEU A 349 -4.06 -12.82 15.71
N TYR A 350 -4.41 -11.60 16.12
CA TYR A 350 -3.89 -10.91 17.29
C TYR A 350 -5.04 -10.55 18.24
N VAL A 351 -4.98 -11.06 19.46
CA VAL A 351 -6.00 -10.80 20.49
C VAL A 351 -5.32 -10.24 21.73
N PRO A 352 -5.62 -8.99 22.14
CA PRO A 352 -5.11 -8.45 23.39
C PRO A 352 -5.82 -9.14 24.57
N VAL A 353 -5.05 -9.53 25.59
CA VAL A 353 -5.60 -10.16 26.80
C VAL A 353 -6.14 -9.12 27.78
N GLN A 354 -5.59 -7.89 27.74
CA GLN A 354 -5.98 -6.76 28.58
C GLN A 354 -6.24 -5.51 27.72
N ASP A 355 -7.00 -4.55 28.24
CA ASP A 355 -7.38 -3.30 27.54
C ASP A 355 -6.17 -2.43 27.15
N ASP A 356 -5.07 -2.53 27.91
CA ASP A 356 -3.82 -1.81 27.62
C ASP A 356 -2.92 -2.53 26.61
N ALA A 357 -3.36 -3.69 26.11
CA ALA A 357 -2.69 -4.51 25.10
C ALA A 357 -1.22 -4.85 25.39
N ARG A 358 -0.81 -4.86 26.68
CA ARG A 358 0.56 -5.25 27.07
C ARG A 358 0.85 -6.73 26.83
N THR A 359 -0.17 -7.57 26.95
CA THR A 359 -0.09 -8.99 26.61
C THR A 359 -0.98 -9.27 25.41
N VAL A 360 -0.39 -9.81 24.34
CA VAL A 360 -1.11 -10.16 23.10
C VAL A 360 -0.91 -11.64 22.83
N VAL A 361 -2.01 -12.36 22.63
CA VAL A 361 -1.99 -13.72 22.12
C VAL A 361 -2.02 -13.64 20.60
N ALA A 362 -0.98 -14.17 19.96
CA ALA A 362 -0.87 -14.25 18.51
C ALA A 362 -0.93 -15.70 18.04
N GLY A 363 -1.79 -15.98 17.06
CA GLY A 363 -1.88 -17.28 16.41
C GLY A 363 -1.59 -17.14 14.92
N ARG A 364 -0.77 -18.03 14.35
CA ARG A 364 -0.49 -18.11 12.91
C ARG A 364 -0.78 -19.52 12.41
N ILE A 365 -1.54 -19.62 11.33
CA ILE A 365 -1.82 -20.88 10.63
C ILE A 365 -1.43 -20.70 9.17
N ARG A 366 -0.69 -21.67 8.61
CA ARG A 366 -0.31 -21.74 7.21
C ARG A 366 -0.77 -23.08 6.66
N LEU A 367 -1.52 -23.05 5.56
CA LEU A 367 -2.04 -24.22 4.86
C LEU A 367 -1.56 -24.16 3.40
N GLY A 368 -0.97 -25.24 2.92
CA GLY A 368 -0.48 -25.36 1.56
C GLY A 368 -1.06 -26.61 0.90
N SER A 369 -1.44 -26.51 -0.37
CA SER A 369 -1.90 -27.64 -1.17
C SER A 369 -1.34 -27.55 -2.58
N ILE A 370 -0.82 -28.67 -3.08
CA ILE A 370 -0.42 -28.85 -4.48
C ILE A 370 -1.34 -29.91 -5.08
N LEU A 371 -2.10 -29.53 -6.11
CA LEU A 371 -3.05 -30.40 -6.78
C LEU A 371 -2.59 -30.64 -8.23
N GLY A 372 -2.52 -31.89 -8.66
CA GLY A 372 -2.01 -32.26 -9.99
C GLY A 372 -0.50 -32.52 -10.01
N GLY A 373 -0.06 -33.33 -10.98
CA GLY A 373 1.28 -33.89 -11.02
C GLY A 373 1.49 -35.07 -10.06
N GLN A 374 2.35 -36.01 -10.44
CA GLN A 374 2.89 -37.00 -9.50
C GLN A 374 4.03 -36.34 -8.70
N GLU A 375 4.30 -36.79 -7.47
CA GLU A 375 5.29 -36.19 -6.55
C GLU A 375 6.66 -35.95 -7.20
N LEU A 376 7.09 -36.87 -8.07
CA LEU A 376 8.36 -36.79 -8.82
C LEU A 376 8.36 -35.82 -10.03
N THR A 377 7.20 -35.30 -10.43
CA THR A 377 7.05 -34.43 -11.62
C THR A 377 6.92 -32.95 -11.29
N VAL A 378 6.49 -32.60 -10.07
CA VAL A 378 6.47 -31.19 -9.61
C VAL A 378 7.91 -30.79 -9.26
N PRO A 379 8.47 -29.71 -9.83
CA PRO A 379 9.84 -29.27 -9.54
C PRO A 379 10.10 -28.97 -8.06
N SER A 380 11.31 -29.27 -7.57
CA SER A 380 11.66 -29.12 -6.15
C SER A 380 11.61 -27.68 -5.63
N ASP A 381 11.83 -26.68 -6.49
CA ASP A 381 11.69 -25.26 -6.13
C ASP A 381 10.23 -24.88 -5.83
N ARG A 382 9.27 -25.71 -6.24
CA ARG A 382 7.82 -25.47 -6.08
C ARG A 382 7.18 -26.26 -4.95
N LEU A 383 7.94 -27.06 -4.20
CA LEU A 383 7.46 -27.76 -3.02
C LEU A 383 7.34 -26.83 -1.79
N PHE A 384 6.68 -27.33 -0.75
CA PHE A 384 6.62 -26.68 0.57
C PHE A 384 7.70 -27.27 1.47
N TYR A 385 8.45 -26.40 2.14
CA TYR A 385 9.51 -26.74 3.10
C TYR A 385 9.25 -26.06 4.44
#